data_AF-D1KVN0-F1
#
_entry.id   AF-D1KVN0-F1
#
_cell.length_a   1.000
_cell.length_b   1.000
_cell.length_c   1.000
_cell.angle_alpha   90.00
_cell.angle_beta   90.00
_cell.angle_gamma   90.00
#
_symmetry.space_group_name_H-M   'P 1'
#
loop_
_entity.id
_entity.type
_entity.pdbx_description
1 polymer ?
#
loop_
_entity_poly.entity_id
_entity_poly.type
_entity_poly.pdbx_seq_one_letter_code
_entity_poly.pdbx_strand_id
1 'polypeptide(L)'
;RENNDNSLPQWPMIIFRAPKGWTGPKTDLDGNPIENSFRAHQIPVPVSQDDMEHKDILVDWLKSYKPEELFDEDGHPVALVEENTPEGNRRMAMNPITNGGIDPKPLVLPNYRDFAIDVQNPGSVVKQDMLEWGKYLNKMAELNPTNFRGFGPDESKSNRLYAFLDGQKRQWMESVHEPNDENVAPQGR
;
A
#
# COMPACT_ATOMS: atom_id res chain seq x y z
N ARG A 1 -9.28 -12.07 17.14
CA ARG A 1 -8.32 -11.57 18.16
C ARG A 1 -8.28 -12.61 19.26
N GLU A 2 -7.11 -13.09 19.67
CA GLU A 2 -7.00 -14.19 20.67
C GLU A 2 -7.54 -13.80 22.06
N ASN A 3 -7.71 -12.51 22.33
CA ASN A 3 -8.20 -11.97 23.61
C ASN A 3 -9.68 -11.54 23.60
N ASN A 4 -10.43 -11.70 22.50
CA ASN A 4 -11.81 -11.22 22.34
C ASN A 4 -12.04 -9.73 22.69
N ASP A 5 -10.99 -8.91 22.73
CA ASP A 5 -11.11 -7.48 22.97
C ASP A 5 -11.59 -6.79 21.69
N ASN A 6 -12.69 -6.04 21.75
CA ASN A 6 -13.26 -5.30 20.62
C ASN A 6 -12.85 -3.82 20.59
N SER A 7 -11.99 -3.37 21.51
CA SER A 7 -11.50 -1.99 21.55
C SER A 7 -10.70 -1.62 20.30
N LEU A 8 -10.75 -0.36 19.88
CA LEU A 8 -9.87 0.13 18.83
C LEU A 8 -8.44 0.21 19.41
N PRO A 9 -7.46 -0.52 18.86
CA PRO A 9 -6.10 -0.45 19.36
C PRO A 9 -5.49 0.91 19.01
N GLN A 10 -4.60 1.39 19.87
CA GLN A 10 -3.68 2.46 19.50
C GLN A 10 -2.57 1.85 18.64
N TRP A 11 -2.67 2.03 17.32
CA TRP A 11 -1.65 1.57 16.40
C TRP A 11 -0.33 2.32 16.64
N PRO A 12 0.80 1.61 16.79
CA PRO A 12 2.10 2.26 16.90
C PRO A 12 2.37 3.12 15.68
N MET A 13 2.91 4.31 15.90
CA MET A 13 3.40 5.19 14.86
C MET A 13 4.79 5.68 15.23
N ILE A 14 5.68 5.80 14.24
CA ILE A 14 7.06 6.23 14.44
C ILE A 14 7.23 7.61 13.82
N ILE A 15 7.63 8.59 14.63
CA ILE A 15 8.12 9.88 14.15
C ILE A 15 9.63 9.77 13.96
N PHE A 16 10.08 9.55 12.73
CA PHE A 16 11.50 9.48 12.41
C PHE A 16 12.01 10.83 11.90
N ARG A 17 12.75 11.55 12.75
CA ARG A 17 13.41 12.82 12.41
C ARG A 17 14.89 12.58 12.18
N ALA A 18 15.29 12.52 10.92
CA ALA A 18 16.68 12.44 10.50
C ALA A 18 17.04 13.65 9.61
N PRO A 19 18.30 14.12 9.63
CA PRO A 19 18.76 15.18 8.73
C PRO A 19 18.51 14.82 7.26
N LYS A 20 17.94 15.73 6.46
CA LYS A 20 17.88 15.51 5.00
C LYS A 20 19.30 15.52 4.43
N GLY A 21 19.65 14.54 3.60
CA GLY A 21 21.03 14.37 3.13
C GLY A 21 21.99 13.84 4.20
N TRP A 22 21.47 13.15 5.22
CA TRP A 22 22.26 12.62 6.33
C TRP A 22 23.51 11.88 5.85
N THR A 23 24.65 12.14 6.48
CA THR A 23 26.00 11.59 6.18
C THR A 23 26.65 12.14 4.91
N GLY A 24 25.92 12.96 4.14
CA GLY A 24 26.44 13.63 2.95
C GLY A 24 27.29 14.88 3.24
N PRO A 25 27.67 15.60 2.16
CA PRO A 25 28.38 16.87 2.26
C PRO A 25 27.63 17.87 3.15
N LYS A 26 28.36 18.63 3.95
CA LYS A 26 27.76 19.58 4.90
C LYS A 26 27.43 20.93 4.26
N THR A 27 28.27 21.38 3.32
CA THR A 27 28.13 22.68 2.67
C THR A 27 28.37 22.59 1.16
N ASP A 28 27.77 23.50 0.40
CA ASP A 28 28.06 23.69 -1.02
C ASP A 28 29.33 24.53 -1.25
N LEU A 29 29.62 24.83 -2.51
CA LEU A 29 30.81 25.59 -2.93
C LEU A 29 30.79 27.05 -2.44
N ASP A 30 29.61 27.60 -2.16
CA ASP A 30 29.41 28.95 -1.61
C ASP A 30 29.33 28.94 -0.06
N GLY A 31 29.51 27.77 0.57
CA GLY A 31 29.43 27.59 2.02
C GLY A 31 28.00 27.51 2.58
N ASN A 32 26.96 27.42 1.75
CA ASN A 32 25.59 27.23 2.22
C ASN A 32 25.37 25.79 2.71
N PRO A 33 24.48 25.55 3.70
CA PRO A 33 24.22 24.21 4.21
C PRO A 33 23.54 23.28 3.18
N ILE A 34 24.09 22.07 3.05
CA ILE A 34 23.54 20.93 2.28
C ILE A 34 22.84 19.93 3.21
N GLU A 35 23.58 19.30 4.13
CA GLU A 35 22.97 18.40 5.12
C GLU A 35 21.99 19.19 6.00
N ASN A 36 20.87 18.56 6.34
CA ASN A 36 19.79 19.17 7.11
C ASN A 36 19.17 20.41 6.41
N SER A 37 19.26 20.46 5.08
CA SER A 37 18.78 21.56 4.25
C SER A 37 18.07 21.03 3.00
N PHE A 38 17.26 21.89 2.36
CA PHE A 38 16.56 21.54 1.13
C PHE A 38 17.53 21.29 -0.04
N ARG A 39 18.75 21.85 0.02
CA ARG A 39 19.77 21.75 -1.03
C ARG A 39 20.24 20.31 -1.28
N ALA A 40 20.15 19.42 -0.28
CA ALA A 40 20.46 17.99 -0.44
C ALA A 40 19.44 17.20 -1.29
N HIS A 41 18.46 17.85 -1.93
CA HIS A 41 17.37 17.14 -2.60
C HIS A 41 17.76 16.47 -3.93
N GLN A 42 18.60 17.12 -4.72
CA GLN A 42 19.03 16.61 -6.03
C GLN A 42 20.51 16.26 -5.99
N ILE A 43 21.36 17.06 -6.63
CA ILE A 43 22.79 16.83 -6.74
C ILE A 43 23.49 17.76 -5.76
N PRO A 44 24.02 17.26 -4.62
CA PRO A 44 24.67 18.10 -3.62
C PRO A 44 26.08 18.55 -4.04
N VAL A 45 26.74 17.81 -4.94
CA VAL A 45 28.07 18.14 -5.46
C VAL A 45 28.02 18.05 -6.98
N PRO A 46 28.09 19.16 -7.72
CA PRO A 46 27.99 19.16 -9.18
C PRO A 46 29.32 18.70 -9.79
N VAL A 47 29.53 17.39 -9.86
CA VAL A 47 30.64 16.76 -10.60
C VAL A 47 30.09 16.14 -11.87
N SER A 48 30.74 16.39 -13.01
CA SER A 48 30.35 15.82 -14.29
C SER A 48 31.57 15.41 -15.11
N GLN A 49 31.35 14.68 -16.21
CA GLN A 49 32.44 14.31 -17.11
C GLN A 49 33.15 15.55 -17.72
N ASP A 50 32.40 16.63 -17.93
CA ASP A 50 32.92 17.88 -18.53
C ASP A 50 33.46 18.85 -17.48
N ASP A 51 33.19 18.61 -16.18
CA ASP A 51 33.63 19.46 -15.07
C ASP A 51 33.98 18.63 -13.83
N MET A 52 35.29 18.51 -13.60
CA MET A 52 35.90 17.73 -12.53
C MET A 52 36.60 18.60 -11.48
N GLU A 53 36.39 19.93 -11.50
CA GLU A 53 37.08 20.87 -10.62
C GLU A 53 36.91 20.51 -9.13
N HIS A 54 35.70 20.07 -8.76
CA HIS A 54 35.33 19.77 -7.38
C HIS A 54 35.20 18.26 -7.09
N LYS A 55 35.85 17.41 -7.90
CA LYS A 55 35.79 15.94 -7.75
C LYS A 55 36.23 15.45 -6.37
N ASP A 56 37.14 16.16 -5.71
CA ASP A 56 37.70 15.73 -4.43
C ASP A 56 36.63 15.72 -3.33
N ILE A 57 35.64 16.63 -3.38
CA ILE A 57 34.49 16.62 -2.46
C ILE A 57 33.67 15.32 -2.62
N LEU A 58 33.46 14.88 -3.86
CA LEU A 58 32.76 13.62 -4.16
C LEU A 58 33.59 12.42 -3.69
N VAL A 59 34.90 12.42 -3.95
CA VAL A 59 35.81 11.34 -3.55
C VAL A 59 35.86 11.21 -2.03
N ASP A 60 36.00 12.33 -1.30
CA ASP A 60 36.04 12.35 0.15
C ASP A 60 34.70 11.88 0.75
N TRP A 61 33.58 12.29 0.16
CA TRP A 61 32.27 11.79 0.58
C TRP A 61 32.15 10.27 0.38
N LEU A 62 32.50 9.74 -0.79
CA LEU A 62 32.44 8.29 -1.04
C LEU A 62 33.39 7.50 -0.13
N LYS A 63 34.62 8.00 0.07
CA LYS A 63 35.61 7.40 0.98
C LYS A 63 35.21 7.51 2.46
N SER A 64 34.35 8.46 2.84
CA SER A 64 33.86 8.56 4.23
C SER A 64 33.09 7.32 4.69
N TYR A 65 32.55 6.53 3.76
CA TYR A 65 31.89 5.26 4.04
C TYR A 65 32.85 4.07 4.14
N LYS A 66 34.15 4.29 3.91
CA LYS A 66 35.22 3.27 3.95
C LYS A 66 34.90 2.04 3.08
N PRO A 67 34.76 2.21 1.75
CA PRO A 67 34.42 1.10 0.86
C PRO A 67 35.37 -0.09 0.99
N GLU A 68 36.64 0.12 1.35
CA GLU A 68 37.64 -0.91 1.61
C GLU A 68 37.32 -1.83 2.81
N GLU A 69 36.46 -1.39 3.74
CA GLU A 69 35.96 -2.21 4.85
C GLU A 69 34.65 -2.93 4.49
N LEU A 70 34.01 -2.57 3.37
CA LEU A 70 32.67 -3.03 2.98
C LEU A 70 32.66 -3.98 1.77
N PHE A 71 33.69 -3.93 0.93
CA PHE A 71 33.84 -4.75 -0.27
C PHE A 71 35.22 -5.42 -0.31
N ASP A 72 35.29 -6.62 -0.89
CA ASP A 72 36.54 -7.31 -1.17
C ASP A 72 37.21 -6.83 -2.47
N GLU A 73 38.38 -7.40 -2.80
CA GLU A 73 39.17 -7.02 -3.99
C GLU A 73 38.45 -7.33 -5.32
N ASP A 74 37.49 -8.26 -5.32
CA ASP A 74 36.68 -8.64 -6.49
C ASP A 74 35.38 -7.80 -6.59
N GLY A 75 35.10 -6.96 -5.59
CA GLY A 75 33.94 -6.07 -5.54
C GLY A 75 32.69 -6.70 -4.91
N HIS A 76 32.82 -7.84 -4.22
CA HIS A 76 31.72 -8.44 -3.47
C HIS A 76 31.59 -7.79 -2.08
N PRO A 77 30.37 -7.63 -1.54
CA PRO A 77 30.19 -7.21 -0.15
C PRO A 77 30.83 -8.21 0.82
N VAL A 78 31.47 -7.72 1.87
CA VAL A 78 32.04 -8.60 2.91
C VAL A 78 30.94 -9.23 3.77
N ALA A 79 31.26 -10.34 4.47
CA ALA A 79 30.30 -11.08 5.28
C ALA A 79 29.52 -10.23 6.31
N LEU A 80 30.15 -9.20 6.88
CA LEU A 80 29.51 -8.25 7.80
C LEU A 80 28.33 -7.49 7.17
N VAL A 81 28.40 -7.19 5.87
CA VAL A 81 27.32 -6.52 5.15
C VAL A 81 26.16 -7.49 4.90
N GLU A 82 26.47 -8.76 4.63
CA GLU A 82 25.48 -9.78 4.26
C GLU A 82 24.73 -10.35 5.47
N GLU A 83 25.37 -10.44 6.64
CA GLU A 83 24.83 -11.15 7.83
C GLU A 83 23.46 -10.64 8.30
N ASN A 84 23.15 -9.36 8.06
CA ASN A 84 21.92 -8.70 8.51
C ASN A 84 20.77 -8.81 7.49
N THR A 85 21.01 -9.46 6.35
CA THR A 85 20.03 -9.57 5.28
C THR A 85 19.12 -10.79 5.50
N PRO A 86 17.78 -10.62 5.55
CA PRO A 86 16.86 -11.76 5.62
C PRO A 86 17.03 -12.71 4.41
N GLU A 87 16.65 -13.97 4.56
CA GLU A 87 16.71 -14.94 3.45
C GLU A 87 15.35 -15.19 2.77
N GLY A 88 15.40 -15.75 1.56
CA GLY A 88 14.20 -16.23 0.85
C GLY A 88 13.12 -15.16 0.67
N ASN A 89 11.88 -15.51 0.95
CA ASN A 89 10.70 -14.64 0.84
C ASN A 89 10.56 -13.64 2.00
N ARG A 90 11.44 -13.68 3.01
CA ARG A 90 11.46 -12.67 4.08
C ARG A 90 12.13 -11.36 3.63
N ARG A 91 12.89 -11.39 2.53
CA ARG A 91 13.43 -10.19 1.89
C ARG A 91 12.28 -9.36 1.32
N MET A 92 12.25 -8.06 1.61
CA MET A 92 11.19 -7.16 1.13
C MET A 92 11.02 -7.21 -0.39
N ALA A 93 12.13 -7.28 -1.13
CA ALA A 93 12.12 -7.37 -2.59
C ALA A 93 11.60 -8.71 -3.13
N MET A 94 11.64 -9.78 -2.32
CA MET A 94 11.24 -11.13 -2.73
C MET A 94 9.92 -11.58 -2.09
N ASN A 95 9.32 -10.76 -1.25
CA ASN A 95 8.07 -11.09 -0.60
C ASN A 95 6.96 -11.20 -1.68
N PRO A 96 6.25 -12.33 -1.82
CA PRO A 96 5.23 -12.51 -2.85
C PRO A 96 4.14 -11.42 -2.85
N ILE A 97 3.88 -10.77 -1.71
CA ILE A 97 2.97 -9.62 -1.61
C ILE A 97 3.34 -8.51 -2.59
N THR A 98 4.64 -8.26 -2.81
CA THR A 98 5.13 -7.21 -3.71
C THR A 98 5.12 -7.65 -5.19
N ASN A 99 4.78 -8.91 -5.47
CA ASN A 99 4.72 -9.48 -6.81
C ASN A 99 3.41 -10.27 -7.04
N GLY A 100 2.27 -9.59 -6.91
CA GLY A 100 0.96 -10.15 -7.23
C GLY A 100 0.22 -10.83 -6.07
N GLY A 101 0.84 -10.96 -4.91
CA GLY A 101 0.20 -11.50 -3.71
C GLY A 101 0.66 -12.92 -3.36
N ILE A 102 0.29 -13.37 -2.17
CA ILE A 102 0.60 -14.74 -1.69
C ILE A 102 -0.32 -15.78 -2.37
N ASP A 103 -1.57 -15.42 -2.64
CA ASP A 103 -2.60 -16.28 -3.24
C ASP A 103 -3.45 -15.49 -4.25
N PRO A 104 -2.87 -15.05 -5.39
CA PRO A 104 -3.65 -14.47 -6.47
C PRO A 104 -4.51 -15.56 -7.10
N LYS A 105 -5.83 -15.44 -6.95
CA LYS A 105 -6.79 -16.38 -7.53
C LYS A 105 -7.99 -15.69 -8.16
N PRO A 106 -8.52 -16.26 -9.27
CA PRO A 106 -9.77 -15.78 -9.85
C PRO A 106 -10.92 -15.83 -8.84
N LEU A 107 -11.86 -14.90 -8.99
CA LEU A 107 -13.10 -14.92 -8.22
C LEU A 107 -13.98 -16.09 -8.68
N VAL A 108 -14.65 -16.74 -7.73
CA VAL A 108 -15.74 -17.67 -8.02
C VAL A 108 -16.96 -16.84 -8.39
N LEU A 109 -17.26 -16.78 -9.69
CA LEU A 109 -18.37 -15.99 -10.21
C LEU A 109 -19.67 -16.81 -10.14
N PRO A 110 -20.75 -16.28 -9.54
CA PRO A 110 -22.05 -16.92 -9.64
C PRO A 110 -22.57 -16.85 -11.08
N ASN A 111 -23.50 -17.74 -11.45
CA ASN A 111 -24.12 -17.70 -12.77
C ASN A 111 -24.95 -16.42 -12.90
N TYR A 112 -24.52 -15.50 -13.77
CA TYR A 112 -25.17 -14.20 -13.95
C TYR A 112 -26.63 -14.32 -14.43
N ARG A 113 -27.00 -15.43 -15.06
CA ARG A 113 -28.38 -15.67 -15.53
C ARG A 113 -29.37 -15.82 -14.38
N ASP A 114 -28.92 -16.21 -13.19
CA ASP A 114 -29.75 -16.32 -12.00
C ASP A 114 -30.23 -14.94 -11.50
N PHE A 115 -29.62 -13.87 -12.01
CA PHE A 115 -29.94 -12.46 -11.69
C PHE A 115 -30.48 -11.70 -12.90
N ALA A 116 -30.70 -12.37 -14.03
CA ALA A 116 -31.18 -11.73 -15.24
C ALA A 116 -32.62 -11.25 -15.06
N ILE A 117 -32.91 -10.05 -15.57
CA ILE A 117 -34.29 -9.58 -15.72
C ILE A 117 -34.90 -10.30 -16.92
N ASP A 118 -36.07 -10.89 -16.72
CA ASP A 118 -36.85 -11.46 -17.83
C ASP A 118 -37.44 -10.34 -18.70
N VAL A 119 -36.94 -10.20 -19.93
CA VAL A 119 -37.36 -9.17 -20.89
C VAL A 119 -37.91 -9.85 -22.14
N GLN A 120 -39.24 -9.98 -22.19
CA GLN A 120 -39.93 -10.61 -23.32
C GLN A 120 -40.07 -9.66 -24.53
N ASN A 121 -40.21 -8.35 -24.29
CA ASN A 121 -40.34 -7.33 -25.33
C ASN A 121 -39.43 -6.12 -25.04
N PRO A 122 -38.79 -5.50 -26.05
CA PRO A 122 -37.98 -4.29 -25.85
C PRO A 122 -38.76 -3.17 -25.16
N GLY A 123 -38.17 -2.56 -24.13
CA GLY A 123 -38.77 -1.44 -23.39
C GLY A 123 -39.96 -1.81 -22.49
N SER A 124 -40.31 -3.09 -22.35
CA SER A 124 -41.47 -3.53 -21.56
C SER A 124 -41.23 -3.60 -20.05
N VAL A 125 -39.98 -3.56 -19.61
CA VAL A 125 -39.59 -3.72 -18.20
C VAL A 125 -38.76 -2.53 -17.75
N VAL A 126 -39.20 -1.87 -16.67
CA VAL A 126 -38.48 -0.77 -16.02
C VAL A 126 -37.85 -1.29 -14.72
N LYS A 127 -36.52 -1.26 -14.64
CA LYS A 127 -35.72 -1.70 -13.49
C LYS A 127 -34.56 -0.74 -13.25
N GLN A 128 -33.79 -1.01 -12.20
CA GLN A 128 -32.63 -0.21 -11.80
C GLN A 128 -31.41 -1.13 -11.79
N ASP A 129 -30.50 -0.95 -12.75
CA ASP A 129 -29.39 -1.87 -13.01
C ASP A 129 -28.54 -2.13 -11.77
N MET A 130 -28.23 -1.08 -11.01
CA MET A 130 -27.42 -1.20 -9.79
C MET A 130 -28.11 -2.01 -8.68
N LEU A 131 -29.44 -1.96 -8.60
CA LEU A 131 -30.20 -2.74 -7.63
C LEU A 131 -30.15 -4.24 -7.97
N GLU A 132 -30.25 -4.57 -9.26
CA GLU A 132 -30.11 -5.96 -9.72
C GLU A 132 -28.67 -6.46 -9.61
N TRP A 133 -27.69 -5.62 -9.98
CA TRP A 133 -26.27 -5.91 -9.82
C TRP A 133 -25.87 -6.11 -8.35
N GLY A 134 -26.45 -5.37 -7.42
CA GLY A 134 -26.23 -5.54 -5.98
C GLY A 134 -26.53 -6.96 -5.49
N LYS A 135 -27.49 -7.66 -6.09
CA LYS A 135 -27.80 -9.06 -5.77
C LYS A 135 -26.68 -10.00 -6.23
N TYR A 136 -26.17 -9.77 -7.45
CA TYR A 136 -25.04 -10.52 -8.00
C TYR A 136 -23.77 -10.31 -7.16
N LEU A 137 -23.49 -9.07 -6.78
CA LEU A 137 -22.35 -8.73 -5.91
C LEU A 137 -22.46 -9.37 -4.53
N ASN A 138 -23.65 -9.38 -3.93
CA ASN A 138 -23.85 -10.07 -2.65
C ASN A 138 -23.49 -11.55 -2.76
N LYS A 139 -23.97 -12.22 -3.82
CA LYS A 139 -23.64 -13.63 -4.05
C LYS A 139 -22.16 -13.85 -4.33
N MET A 140 -21.52 -12.94 -5.07
CA MET A 140 -20.08 -12.99 -5.31
C MET A 140 -19.30 -12.88 -4.00
N ALA A 141 -19.67 -11.98 -3.09
CA ALA A 141 -19.00 -11.86 -1.79
C ALA A 141 -19.19 -13.10 -0.90
N GLU A 142 -20.36 -13.73 -0.92
CA GLU A 142 -20.59 -15.02 -0.24
C GLU A 142 -19.64 -16.12 -0.75
N LEU A 143 -19.41 -16.16 -2.06
CA LEU A 143 -18.52 -17.15 -2.71
C LEU A 143 -17.03 -16.82 -2.55
N ASN A 144 -16.70 -15.55 -2.25
CA ASN A 144 -15.33 -15.03 -2.22
C ASN A 144 -15.06 -14.29 -0.88
N PRO A 145 -15.16 -14.99 0.27
CA PRO A 145 -15.18 -14.33 1.57
C PRO A 145 -13.85 -13.70 1.96
N THR A 146 -12.74 -13.90 1.25
CA THR A 146 -11.43 -13.36 1.66
C THR A 146 -10.67 -12.64 0.53
N ASN A 147 -11.19 -12.65 -0.69
CA ASN A 147 -10.53 -12.11 -1.89
C ASN A 147 -11.43 -11.18 -2.72
N PHE A 148 -12.58 -10.75 -2.17
CA PHE A 148 -13.45 -9.74 -2.76
C PHE A 148 -13.81 -8.66 -1.72
N ARG A 149 -13.77 -7.39 -2.12
CA ARG A 149 -14.16 -6.24 -1.30
C ARG A 149 -14.81 -5.14 -2.16
N GLY A 150 -15.81 -4.48 -1.58
CA GLY A 150 -16.42 -3.28 -2.13
C GLY A 150 -15.86 -2.03 -1.46
N PHE A 151 -15.67 -0.96 -2.23
CA PHE A 151 -15.28 0.34 -1.70
C PHE A 151 -16.22 1.40 -2.24
N GLY A 152 -16.63 2.32 -1.38
CA GLY A 152 -17.50 3.43 -1.76
C GLY A 152 -17.27 4.62 -0.84
N PRO A 153 -17.10 5.83 -1.37
CA PRO A 153 -16.94 7.03 -0.56
C PRO A 153 -18.32 7.53 -0.09
N ASP A 154 -18.96 6.81 0.83
CA ASP A 154 -20.32 7.08 1.34
C ASP A 154 -21.47 6.95 0.30
N GLU A 155 -21.18 6.40 -0.87
CA GLU A 155 -22.15 6.32 -1.96
C GLU A 155 -22.74 4.93 -2.20
N SER A 156 -22.28 3.88 -1.50
CA SER A 156 -22.75 2.51 -1.79
C SER A 156 -24.27 2.37 -1.68
N LYS A 157 -24.88 3.06 -0.70
CA LYS A 157 -26.34 3.04 -0.53
C LYS A 157 -27.05 3.94 -1.55
N SER A 158 -26.55 5.15 -1.82
CA SER A 158 -27.15 6.06 -2.82
C SER A 158 -27.08 5.46 -4.24
N ASN A 159 -26.02 4.72 -4.53
CA ASN A 159 -25.84 3.92 -5.74
C ASN A 159 -26.64 2.61 -5.75
N ARG A 160 -27.56 2.42 -4.79
CA ARG A 160 -28.57 1.34 -4.74
C ARG A 160 -28.01 -0.08 -4.57
N LEU A 161 -26.83 -0.24 -3.98
CA LEU A 161 -26.23 -1.56 -3.66
C LEU A 161 -26.82 -2.18 -2.38
N TYR A 162 -28.14 -2.08 -2.17
CA TYR A 162 -28.80 -2.47 -0.91
C TYR A 162 -28.55 -3.94 -0.55
N ALA A 163 -28.78 -4.85 -1.50
CA ALA A 163 -28.60 -6.29 -1.27
C ALA A 163 -27.17 -6.67 -0.86
N PHE A 164 -26.17 -5.92 -1.34
CA PHE A 164 -24.78 -6.11 -0.95
C PHE A 164 -24.55 -5.66 0.50
N LEU A 165 -25.07 -4.48 0.86
CA LEU A 165 -24.95 -3.92 2.21
C LEU A 165 -25.68 -4.78 3.26
N ASP A 166 -26.87 -5.27 2.93
CA ASP A 166 -27.67 -6.11 3.83
C ASP A 166 -26.98 -7.45 4.14
N GLY A 167 -26.32 -8.05 3.14
CA GLY A 167 -25.64 -9.33 3.29
C GLY A 167 -24.21 -9.25 3.82
N GLN A 168 -23.49 -8.15 3.55
CA GLN A 168 -22.06 -8.05 3.86
C GLN A 168 -21.71 -7.03 4.95
N LYS A 169 -22.51 -5.98 5.12
CA LYS A 169 -22.23 -4.80 5.98
C LYS A 169 -20.97 -4.03 5.58
N ARG A 170 -20.91 -2.76 5.99
CA ARG A 170 -19.69 -1.93 5.92
C ARG A 170 -18.81 -2.25 7.11
N GLN A 171 -17.51 -2.39 6.88
CA GLN A 171 -16.55 -2.57 7.96
C GLN A 171 -16.38 -1.23 8.72
N TRP A 172 -16.66 -1.25 10.02
CA TRP A 172 -16.62 -0.09 10.91
C TRP A 172 -16.01 -0.47 12.26
N MET A 173 -15.02 0.31 12.71
CA MET A 173 -14.26 0.00 13.93
C MET A 173 -14.54 0.94 15.10
N GLU A 174 -15.27 2.04 14.87
CA GLU A 174 -15.66 2.97 15.94
C GLU A 174 -17.00 2.53 16.58
N SER A 175 -17.49 3.33 17.52
CA SER A 175 -18.81 3.15 18.12
C SER A 175 -19.91 3.21 17.06
N VAL A 176 -20.94 2.38 17.23
CA VAL A 176 -22.13 2.37 16.36
C VAL A 176 -23.24 3.16 17.05
N HIS A 177 -23.78 4.15 16.35
CA HIS A 177 -24.80 5.08 16.81
C HIS A 177 -26.14 4.82 16.11
N GLU A 178 -26.98 4.01 16.74
CA GLU A 178 -28.33 3.73 16.26
C GLU A 178 -29.27 4.93 16.50
N PRO A 179 -30.19 5.24 15.56
CA PRO A 179 -30.51 4.50 14.32
C PRO A 179 -29.73 4.97 13.07
N ASN A 180 -28.71 5.82 13.24
CA ASN A 180 -28.06 6.50 12.11
C ASN A 180 -27.03 5.61 11.40
N ASP A 181 -26.30 4.79 12.15
CA ASP A 181 -25.25 3.91 11.62
C ASP A 181 -25.83 2.58 11.12
N GLU A 182 -26.44 2.63 9.94
CA GLU A 182 -27.09 1.47 9.32
C GLU A 182 -26.10 0.59 8.56
N ASN A 183 -26.28 -0.73 8.62
CA ASN A 183 -25.50 -1.72 7.85
C ASN A 183 -23.98 -1.59 8.07
N VAL A 184 -23.57 -1.44 9.35
CA VAL A 184 -22.17 -1.44 9.78
C VAL A 184 -21.89 -2.61 10.74
N ALA A 185 -20.64 -3.08 10.76
CA ALA A 185 -20.15 -4.06 11.73
C ALA A 185 -18.60 -4.04 11.80
N PRO A 186 -17.98 -4.60 12.85
CA PRO A 186 -16.52 -4.74 12.95
C PRO A 186 -15.87 -5.50 11.78
N GLN A 187 -16.67 -6.25 11.03
CA GLN A 187 -16.26 -6.95 9.82
C GLN A 187 -17.32 -6.72 8.74
N GLY A 188 -16.86 -6.59 7.50
CA GLY A 188 -17.71 -6.46 6.33
C GLY A 188 -16.91 -6.65 5.04
N ARG A 189 -17.55 -6.48 3.90
CA ARG A 189 -16.91 -6.63 2.58
C ARG A 189 -16.94 -5.35 1.77
#